data_AF-A3LZW1-F1
#
_entry.id   AF-A3LZW1-F1
#
_cell.length_a   1.000
_cell.length_b   1.000
_cell.length_c   1.000
_cell.angle_alpha   90.00
_cell.angle_beta   90.00
_cell.angle_gamma   90.00
#
_symmetry.space_group_name_H-M   'P 1'
#
loop_
_entity.id
_entity.type
_entity.pdbx_description
1 polymer ?
#
loop_
_entity_poly.entity_id
_entity_poly.type
_entity_poly.pdbx_seq_one_letter_code
_entity_poly.pdbx_strand_id
1 'polypeptide(L)'
;MSTANGDLISSLYPPPPVYVKFFTTENLNKLQEWQRQQNDEEIETKQEEADDKDEKDNEKQNETQDTVPPGELRFLVPPQPPSGTHYRGYGNIWSFEDKLPSLKSANWEQLYKDDDESITSETKIKELHKLMDSLLLNFLELIGLASIDPSQYESKIKDISLILININHLLNTYRPHQSRESLIMLLRKQIDAKRASINQVEKVCSEVKQKLLKLTNIQDVYKKDSIVLPDNSDNSPMAENAESIKDEIIKKLLSEH
;
A
#
# COMPACT_ATOMS: atom_id res chain seq x y z
N MET A 1 40.13 -33.08 6.33
CA MET A 1 40.47 -32.10 7.39
C MET A 1 39.62 -30.85 7.09
N SER A 2 38.49 -30.52 7.71
CA SER A 2 37.86 -30.91 8.96
C SER A 2 36.32 -30.92 8.79
N THR A 3 35.70 -31.95 9.35
CA THR A 3 34.30 -32.10 9.80
C THR A 3 33.39 -30.84 9.76
N ALA A 4 32.52 -30.73 8.75
CA ALA A 4 31.36 -29.82 8.79
C ALA A 4 30.03 -30.49 8.36
N ASN A 5 30.09 -31.66 7.69
CA ASN A 5 28.89 -32.38 7.24
C ASN A 5 28.28 -33.31 8.31
N GLY A 6 28.89 -33.40 9.50
CA GLY A 6 28.47 -34.30 10.59
C GLY A 6 27.43 -33.73 11.55
N ASP A 7 27.35 -32.40 11.69
CA ASP A 7 26.38 -31.72 12.57
C ASP A 7 25.05 -31.40 11.88
N LEU A 8 24.97 -31.58 10.56
CA LEU A 8 23.82 -31.18 9.75
C LEU A 8 22.55 -32.02 10.02
N ILE A 9 22.68 -33.17 10.70
CA ILE A 9 21.57 -34.10 10.97
C ILE A 9 20.92 -33.80 12.34
N SER A 10 21.56 -33.02 13.22
CA SER A 10 21.11 -32.85 14.62
C SER A 10 20.32 -31.55 14.90
N SER A 11 20.43 -30.53 14.03
CA SER A 11 19.67 -29.29 14.19
C SER A 11 18.30 -29.36 13.49
N LEU A 12 17.22 -29.06 14.23
CA LEU A 12 15.84 -29.03 13.72
C LEU A 12 15.63 -28.04 12.55
N TYR A 13 16.47 -27.01 12.44
CA TYR A 13 16.36 -25.98 11.41
C TYR A 13 17.62 -25.96 10.52
N PRO A 14 17.45 -25.75 9.21
CA PRO A 14 18.59 -25.66 8.30
C PRO A 14 19.43 -24.41 8.62
N PRO A 15 20.76 -24.46 8.39
CA PRO A 15 21.59 -23.27 8.52
C PRO A 15 21.18 -22.19 7.49
N PRO A 16 21.52 -20.91 7.74
CA PRO A 16 21.23 -19.83 6.80
C PRO A 16 21.89 -20.10 5.43
N PRO A 17 21.34 -19.54 4.33
CA PRO A 17 21.91 -19.70 3.00
C PRO A 17 23.39 -19.29 2.92
N VAL A 18 24.16 -19.99 2.09
CA VAL A 18 25.61 -19.71 1.88
C VAL A 18 25.90 -18.27 1.47
N TYR A 19 24.91 -17.60 0.87
CA TYR A 19 25.00 -16.22 0.39
C TYR A 19 25.28 -15.20 1.49
N VAL A 20 24.94 -15.51 2.75
CA VAL A 20 25.17 -14.61 3.89
C VAL A 20 26.66 -14.26 4.04
N LYS A 21 27.57 -15.14 3.62
CA LYS A 21 29.02 -14.87 3.65
C LYS A 21 29.43 -13.69 2.77
N PHE A 22 28.67 -13.39 1.72
CA PHE A 22 28.97 -12.30 0.80
C PHE A 22 28.48 -10.94 1.32
N PHE A 23 27.65 -10.89 2.37
CA PHE A 23 27.15 -9.66 2.99
C PHE A 23 28.17 -9.05 3.97
N THR A 24 29.39 -8.78 3.50
CA THR A 24 30.42 -8.05 4.26
C THR A 24 30.29 -6.54 4.03
N THR A 25 30.77 -5.72 4.97
CA THR A 25 30.78 -4.25 4.82
C THR A 25 31.57 -3.80 3.59
N GLU A 26 32.66 -4.51 3.27
CA GLU A 26 33.47 -4.27 2.07
C GLU A 26 32.69 -4.56 0.78
N ASN A 27 31.98 -5.68 0.71
CA ASN A 27 31.19 -6.04 -0.48
C ASN A 27 29.99 -5.10 -0.66
N LEU A 28 29.40 -4.62 0.43
CA LEU A 28 28.34 -3.61 0.37
C LEU A 28 28.85 -2.28 -0.18
N ASN A 29 30.05 -1.84 0.20
CA ASN A 29 30.65 -0.63 -0.37
C ASN A 29 30.96 -0.81 -1.87
N LYS A 30 31.53 -1.97 -2.26
CA LYS A 30 31.77 -2.30 -3.68
C LYS A 30 30.47 -2.34 -4.49
N LEU A 31 29.38 -2.86 -3.93
CA LEU A 31 28.07 -2.84 -4.58
C LEU A 31 27.56 -1.42 -4.78
N GLN A 32 27.72 -0.53 -3.77
CA GLN A 32 27.34 0.87 -3.90
C GLN A 32 28.16 1.61 -4.96
N GLU A 33 29.47 1.36 -5.03
CA GLU A 33 30.34 1.91 -6.08
C GLU A 33 29.92 1.42 -7.46
N TRP A 34 29.66 0.12 -7.61
CA TRP A 34 29.21 -0.47 -8.88
C TRP A 34 27.83 0.07 -9.30
N GLN A 35 26.88 0.22 -8.37
CA GLN A 35 25.57 0.84 -8.66
C GLN A 35 25.70 2.30 -9.09
N ARG A 36 26.65 3.05 -8.54
CA ARG A 36 26.93 4.43 -8.99
C ARG A 36 27.48 4.43 -10.41
N GLN A 37 28.47 3.58 -10.71
CA GLN A 37 29.04 3.44 -12.05
C GLN A 37 27.98 3.06 -13.09
N GLN A 38 27.08 2.12 -12.79
CA GLN A 38 26.00 1.76 -13.70
C GLN A 38 24.99 2.89 -13.92
N ASN A 39 24.65 3.64 -12.87
CA ASN A 39 23.78 4.81 -13.02
C ASN A 39 24.46 5.91 -13.85
N ASP A 40 25.76 6.15 -13.67
CA ASP A 40 26.50 7.15 -14.44
C ASP A 40 26.63 6.72 -15.92
N GLU A 41 26.91 5.44 -16.20
CA GLU A 41 26.93 4.88 -17.56
C GLU A 41 25.54 4.92 -18.23
N GLU A 42 24.47 4.65 -17.48
CA GLU A 42 23.09 4.80 -17.98
C GLU A 42 22.72 6.26 -18.27
N ILE A 43 23.31 7.23 -17.55
CA ILE A 43 23.07 8.66 -17.78
C ILE A 43 23.84 9.13 -19.02
N GLU A 44 25.08 8.70 -19.20
CA GLU A 44 25.88 9.02 -20.40
C GLU A 44 25.27 8.41 -21.68
N THR A 45 24.86 7.13 -21.63
CA THR A 45 24.20 6.47 -22.79
C THR A 45 22.85 7.10 -23.13
N LYS A 46 22.03 7.47 -22.14
CA LYS A 46 20.76 8.19 -22.39
C LYS A 46 20.96 9.62 -22.90
N GLN A 47 22.09 10.26 -22.61
CA GLN A 47 22.41 11.59 -23.14
C GLN A 47 22.94 11.53 -24.58
N GLU A 48 23.70 10.49 -24.94
CA GLU A 48 24.18 10.29 -26.31
C GLU A 48 23.06 9.78 -27.26
N GLU A 49 22.13 8.96 -26.77
CA GLU A 49 21.00 8.47 -27.57
C GLU A 49 19.88 9.52 -27.76
N ALA A 50 19.81 10.55 -26.90
CA ALA A 50 18.82 11.61 -27.03
C ALA A 50 19.05 12.54 -28.22
N ASP A 51 20.24 12.54 -28.82
CA ASP A 51 20.60 13.40 -29.95
C ASP A 51 20.34 12.77 -31.34
N ASP A 52 19.93 11.49 -31.41
CA ASP A 52 19.67 10.81 -32.70
C ASP A 52 18.31 10.10 -32.73
N LYS A 53 17.31 10.85 -33.22
CA LYS A 53 16.14 10.39 -34.00
C LYS A 53 14.95 9.74 -33.27
N ASP A 54 13.86 10.49 -33.37
CA ASP A 54 12.54 10.10 -33.87
C ASP A 54 11.68 9.10 -33.06
N GLU A 55 10.61 9.68 -32.52
CA GLU A 55 9.34 9.07 -32.16
C GLU A 55 8.96 7.86 -33.03
N LYS A 56 8.90 6.67 -32.42
CA LYS A 56 7.86 5.65 -32.63
C LYS A 56 7.96 4.51 -31.61
N ASP A 57 6.82 4.24 -30.99
CA ASP A 57 6.43 2.98 -30.35
C ASP A 57 7.13 2.56 -29.03
N ASN A 58 6.86 3.32 -27.96
CA ASN A 58 7.09 2.90 -26.57
C ASN A 58 5.95 2.00 -26.06
N GLU A 59 5.87 0.77 -26.58
CA GLU A 59 5.19 -0.36 -25.93
C GLU A 59 6.06 -1.62 -26.07
N LYS A 60 7.30 -1.54 -25.58
CA LYS A 60 8.05 -2.72 -25.16
C LYS A 60 8.52 -2.50 -23.74
N GLN A 61 7.98 -3.38 -22.90
CA GLN A 61 8.28 -3.63 -21.51
C GLN A 61 9.68 -3.17 -21.11
N ASN A 62 9.73 -2.38 -20.04
CA ASN A 62 10.89 -2.19 -19.19
C ASN A 62 11.37 -3.56 -18.67
N GLU A 63 11.98 -4.37 -19.53
CA GLU A 63 13.07 -5.24 -19.13
C GLU A 63 14.26 -4.31 -18.92
N THR A 64 14.32 -3.63 -17.75
CA THR A 64 15.62 -3.24 -17.23
C THR A 64 16.43 -4.52 -17.22
N GLN A 65 17.34 -4.66 -18.18
CA GLN A 65 18.39 -5.64 -18.13
C GLN A 65 19.12 -5.32 -16.83
N ASP A 66 18.71 -5.94 -15.72
CA ASP A 66 19.40 -5.82 -14.45
C ASP A 66 20.82 -6.28 -14.75
N THR A 67 21.72 -5.31 -14.90
CA THR A 67 23.13 -5.62 -15.08
C THR A 67 23.51 -6.38 -13.81
N VAL A 68 23.86 -7.65 -13.98
CA VAL A 68 24.16 -8.49 -12.82
C VAL A 68 25.61 -8.17 -12.43
N PRO A 69 25.89 -7.66 -11.22
CA PRO A 69 27.25 -7.35 -10.85
C PRO A 69 28.12 -8.61 -10.90
N PRO A 70 29.33 -8.53 -11.45
CA PRO A 70 30.18 -9.71 -11.62
C PRO A 70 30.61 -10.30 -10.27
N GLY A 71 30.64 -11.63 -10.22
CA GLY A 71 31.19 -12.39 -9.08
C GLY A 71 30.27 -12.50 -7.88
N GLU A 72 30.84 -12.39 -6.69
CA GLU A 72 30.16 -12.58 -5.39
C GLU A 72 29.11 -11.50 -5.09
N LEU A 73 29.22 -10.35 -5.75
CA LEU A 73 28.30 -9.21 -5.60
C LEU A 73 26.90 -9.51 -6.16
N ARG A 74 26.77 -10.48 -7.09
CA ARG A 74 25.47 -10.93 -7.62
C ARG A 74 24.51 -11.35 -6.53
N PHE A 75 25.02 -11.93 -5.44
CA PHE A 75 24.19 -12.44 -4.35
C PHE A 75 23.63 -11.33 -3.44
N LEU A 76 24.08 -10.09 -3.62
CA LEU A 76 23.56 -8.92 -2.90
C LEU A 76 22.38 -8.27 -3.63
N VAL A 77 22.22 -8.54 -4.94
CA VAL A 77 21.08 -8.07 -5.72
C VAL A 77 19.95 -9.10 -5.63
N PRO A 78 18.70 -8.69 -5.32
CA PRO A 78 17.57 -9.59 -5.32
C PRO A 78 17.45 -10.35 -6.67
N PRO A 79 17.13 -11.65 -6.66
CA PRO A 79 16.93 -12.38 -7.91
C PRO A 79 15.72 -11.85 -8.66
N GLN A 80 15.77 -11.90 -9.99
CA GLN A 80 14.62 -11.61 -10.85
C GLN A 80 13.45 -12.55 -10.53
N PRO A 81 12.20 -12.07 -10.66
CA PRO A 81 11.03 -12.93 -10.50
C PRO A 81 11.11 -14.10 -11.49
N PRO A 82 10.81 -15.34 -11.06
CA PRO A 82 10.76 -16.48 -11.96
C PRO A 82 9.78 -16.23 -13.11
N SER A 83 10.15 -16.59 -14.35
CA SER A 83 9.27 -16.51 -15.52
C SER A 83 8.11 -17.53 -15.52
N GLY A 84 8.07 -18.42 -14.53
CA GLY A 84 7.00 -19.38 -14.37
C GLY A 84 5.67 -18.70 -14.03
N THR A 85 4.56 -19.40 -14.25
CA THR A 85 3.22 -18.92 -13.86
C THR A 85 2.92 -19.15 -12.38
N HIS A 86 3.67 -20.04 -11.73
CA HIS A 86 3.47 -20.45 -10.35
C HIS A 86 4.80 -20.59 -9.60
N TYR A 87 4.77 -20.38 -8.28
CA TYR A 87 5.87 -20.67 -7.35
C TYR A 87 5.38 -21.57 -6.22
N ARG A 88 6.25 -22.46 -5.74
CA ARG A 88 5.93 -23.33 -4.60
C ARG A 88 6.41 -22.67 -3.31
N GLY A 89 5.46 -22.38 -2.42
CA GLY A 89 5.73 -21.79 -1.11
C GLY A 89 5.03 -22.59 -0.01
N TYR A 90 5.79 -23.03 1.00
CA TYR A 90 5.26 -23.71 2.20
C TYR A 90 4.37 -24.92 1.90
N GLY A 91 4.74 -25.73 0.90
CA GLY A 91 3.99 -26.91 0.49
C GLY A 91 2.91 -26.65 -0.57
N ASN A 92 2.46 -25.40 -0.72
CA ASN A 92 1.42 -25.01 -1.67
C ASN A 92 2.02 -24.43 -2.97
N ILE A 93 1.30 -24.61 -4.08
CA ILE A 93 1.62 -23.99 -5.37
C ILE A 93 0.77 -22.72 -5.47
N TRP A 94 1.43 -21.58 -5.63
CA TRP A 94 0.83 -20.26 -5.75
C TRP A 94 1.02 -19.76 -7.18
N SER A 95 0.02 -19.10 -7.77
CA SER A 95 0.17 -18.41 -9.07
C SER A 95 0.72 -17.00 -8.87
N PHE A 96 1.49 -16.49 -9.84
CA PHE A 96 1.91 -15.07 -9.82
C PHE A 96 0.76 -14.13 -10.20
N GLU A 97 -0.14 -14.59 -11.04
CA GLU A 97 -1.37 -13.89 -11.37
C GLU A 97 -2.53 -14.48 -10.54
N ASP A 98 -3.25 -13.63 -9.82
CA ASP A 98 -4.47 -13.99 -9.11
C ASP A 98 -5.63 -14.19 -10.10
N LYS A 99 -5.59 -15.29 -10.85
CA LYS A 99 -6.71 -15.73 -11.70
C LYS A 99 -7.56 -16.72 -10.92
N LEU A 100 -8.84 -16.40 -10.78
CA LEU A 100 -9.82 -17.35 -10.22
C LEU A 100 -9.88 -18.58 -11.14
N PRO A 101 -9.66 -19.80 -10.61
CA PRO A 101 -9.80 -21.00 -11.43
C PRO A 101 -11.26 -21.12 -11.87
N SER A 102 -11.48 -21.18 -13.19
CA SER A 102 -12.84 -21.37 -13.72
C SER A 102 -13.42 -22.70 -13.22
N LEU A 103 -14.72 -22.73 -12.91
CA LEU A 103 -15.41 -23.97 -12.49
C LEU A 103 -15.22 -25.11 -13.49
N LYS A 104 -15.18 -24.78 -14.79
CA LYS A 104 -14.90 -25.72 -15.89
C LYS A 104 -13.52 -26.37 -15.78
N SER A 105 -12.49 -25.60 -15.41
CA SER A 105 -11.15 -26.15 -15.17
C SER A 105 -11.06 -27.06 -13.95
N ALA A 106 -11.98 -26.90 -13.00
CA ALA A 106 -12.05 -27.70 -11.79
C ALA A 106 -13.03 -28.89 -11.89
N ASN A 107 -13.51 -29.22 -13.10
CA ASN A 107 -14.50 -30.28 -13.37
C ASN A 107 -15.85 -30.11 -12.66
N TRP A 108 -16.26 -28.87 -12.37
CA TRP A 108 -17.58 -28.59 -11.79
C TRP A 108 -18.51 -27.96 -12.81
N GLU A 109 -19.77 -28.41 -12.80
CA GLU A 109 -20.82 -27.82 -13.65
C GLU A 109 -21.19 -26.43 -13.14
N GLN A 110 -21.12 -25.48 -14.06
CA GLN A 110 -21.44 -24.11 -13.78
C GLN A 110 -22.92 -23.83 -14.00
N LEU A 111 -23.62 -23.48 -12.92
CA LEU A 111 -25.09 -23.34 -12.90
C LEU A 111 -25.60 -21.96 -13.32
N TYR A 112 -24.71 -21.01 -13.61
CA TYR A 112 -25.04 -19.66 -14.06
C TYR A 112 -24.32 -19.35 -15.39
N LYS A 113 -24.84 -18.38 -16.14
CA LYS A 113 -24.22 -17.96 -17.41
C LYS A 113 -22.98 -17.13 -17.10
N ASP A 114 -21.81 -17.64 -17.50
CA ASP A 114 -20.62 -16.82 -17.73
C ASP A 114 -20.83 -16.07 -19.03
N ASP A 115 -21.64 -15.02 -19.00
CA ASP A 115 -21.40 -13.95 -19.95
C ASP A 115 -20.30 -13.07 -19.33
N ASP A 116 -19.34 -12.68 -20.16
CA ASP A 116 -18.04 -12.18 -19.76
C ASP A 116 -18.10 -10.94 -18.83
N GLU A 117 -16.92 -10.54 -18.33
CA GLU A 117 -16.57 -9.50 -17.34
C GLU A 117 -17.37 -8.17 -17.31
N SER A 118 -18.29 -7.96 -18.25
CA SER A 118 -19.33 -6.94 -18.29
C SER A 118 -20.56 -7.19 -17.41
N ILE A 119 -20.77 -8.39 -16.86
CA ILE A 119 -21.93 -8.66 -16.00
C ILE A 119 -21.87 -7.77 -14.76
N THR A 120 -22.79 -6.80 -14.70
CA THR A 120 -23.03 -5.90 -13.57
C THR A 120 -23.06 -6.69 -12.25
N SER A 121 -22.53 -6.09 -11.18
CA SER A 121 -22.61 -6.64 -9.81
C SER A 121 -24.04 -7.11 -9.45
N GLU A 122 -25.05 -6.40 -9.94
CA GLU A 122 -26.47 -6.75 -9.77
C GLU A 122 -26.88 -8.11 -10.34
N THR A 123 -26.42 -8.46 -11.54
CA THR A 123 -26.73 -9.75 -12.17
C THR A 123 -26.09 -10.92 -11.42
N LYS A 124 -24.85 -10.75 -10.93
CA LYS A 124 -24.22 -11.73 -10.04
C LYS A 124 -25.00 -11.90 -8.73
N ILE A 125 -25.49 -10.81 -8.16
CA ILE A 125 -26.34 -10.85 -6.96
C ILE A 125 -27.64 -11.60 -7.24
N LYS A 126 -28.29 -11.39 -8.40
CA LYS A 126 -29.51 -12.13 -8.77
C LYS A 126 -29.25 -13.64 -8.92
N GLU A 127 -28.16 -14.03 -9.58
CA GLU A 127 -27.77 -15.44 -9.68
C GLU A 127 -27.45 -16.05 -8.31
N LEU A 128 -26.80 -15.29 -7.42
CA LEU A 128 -26.56 -15.74 -6.05
C LEU A 128 -27.88 -16.04 -5.31
N HIS A 129 -28.89 -15.17 -5.43
CA HIS A 129 -30.20 -15.41 -4.83
C HIS A 129 -30.88 -16.65 -5.41
N LYS A 130 -30.84 -16.85 -6.74
CA LYS A 130 -31.37 -18.06 -7.38
C LYS A 130 -30.69 -19.34 -6.88
N LEU A 131 -29.36 -19.30 -6.72
CA LEU A 131 -28.61 -20.43 -6.18
C LEU A 131 -28.95 -20.69 -4.70
N MET A 132 -29.23 -19.65 -3.92
CA MET A 132 -29.69 -19.80 -2.52
C MET A 132 -31.10 -20.41 -2.44
N ASP A 133 -32.02 -19.96 -3.29
CA ASP A 133 -33.37 -20.53 -3.37
C ASP A 133 -33.31 -22.01 -3.82
N SER A 134 -32.45 -22.30 -4.81
CA SER A 134 -32.18 -23.67 -5.24
C SER A 134 -31.57 -24.51 -4.11
N LEU A 135 -30.58 -23.98 -3.38
CA LEU A 135 -29.97 -24.66 -2.23
C LEU A 135 -31.01 -25.01 -1.16
N LEU A 136 -31.90 -24.07 -0.85
CA LEU A 136 -32.97 -24.28 0.12
C LEU A 136 -33.96 -25.35 -0.35
N LEU A 137 -34.34 -25.34 -1.63
CA LEU A 137 -35.21 -26.36 -2.21
C LEU A 137 -34.55 -27.74 -2.19
N ASN A 138 -33.27 -27.83 -2.54
CA ASN A 138 -32.49 -29.06 -2.49
C ASN A 138 -32.37 -29.60 -1.06
N PHE A 139 -32.20 -28.73 -0.07
CA PHE A 139 -32.18 -29.10 1.34
C PHE A 139 -33.55 -29.59 1.84
N LEU A 140 -34.64 -28.96 1.39
CA LEU A 140 -36.00 -29.41 1.71
C LEU A 140 -36.29 -30.79 1.09
N GLU A 141 -35.88 -31.02 -0.15
CA GLU A 141 -35.94 -32.34 -0.80
C GLU A 141 -35.10 -33.37 -0.05
N LEU A 142 -33.91 -33.02 0.44
CA LEU A 142 -33.08 -33.92 1.25
C LEU A 142 -33.80 -34.35 2.54
N ILE A 143 -34.45 -33.41 3.24
CA ILE A 143 -35.25 -33.73 4.44
C ILE A 143 -36.44 -34.62 4.07
N GLY A 144 -37.12 -34.32 2.96
CA GLY A 144 -38.24 -35.12 2.46
C GLY A 144 -37.81 -36.55 2.09
N LEU A 145 -36.68 -36.71 1.41
CA LEU A 145 -36.10 -38.00 1.04
C LEU A 145 -35.66 -38.78 2.28
N ALA A 146 -35.03 -38.13 3.26
CA ALA A 146 -34.64 -38.76 4.51
C ALA A 146 -35.84 -39.35 5.27
N SER A 147 -37.05 -38.82 5.06
CA SER A 147 -38.28 -39.35 5.65
C SER A 147 -38.91 -40.51 4.86
N ILE A 148 -38.72 -40.59 3.54
CA ILE A 148 -39.39 -41.57 2.67
C ILE A 148 -38.46 -42.73 2.32
N ASP A 149 -37.28 -42.43 1.78
CA ASP A 149 -36.29 -43.40 1.36
C ASP A 149 -34.87 -42.87 1.68
N PRO A 150 -34.29 -43.31 2.81
CA PRO A 150 -32.97 -42.85 3.23
C PRO A 150 -31.84 -43.40 2.35
N SER A 151 -32.10 -44.21 1.32
CA SER A 151 -31.05 -44.71 0.42
C SER A 151 -30.67 -43.71 -0.68
N GLN A 152 -31.57 -42.80 -1.06
CA GLN A 152 -31.39 -41.88 -2.20
C GLN A 152 -30.78 -40.52 -1.83
N TYR A 153 -30.33 -40.35 -0.59
CA TYR A 153 -29.77 -39.09 -0.10
C TYR A 153 -28.47 -38.68 -0.82
N GLU A 154 -27.69 -39.65 -1.34
CA GLU A 154 -26.38 -39.40 -1.94
C GLU A 154 -26.47 -38.48 -3.17
N SER A 155 -27.47 -38.67 -4.03
CA SER A 155 -27.67 -37.79 -5.21
C SER A 155 -27.95 -36.36 -4.77
N LYS A 156 -28.78 -36.18 -3.74
CA LYS A 156 -29.14 -34.85 -3.24
C LYS A 156 -27.99 -34.13 -2.55
N ILE A 157 -27.13 -34.88 -1.84
CA ILE A 157 -25.90 -34.32 -1.26
C ILE A 157 -24.94 -33.84 -2.35
N LYS A 158 -24.82 -34.57 -3.46
CA LYS A 158 -24.00 -34.14 -4.61
C LYS A 158 -24.52 -32.83 -5.21
N ASP A 159 -25.84 -32.70 -5.39
CA ASP A 159 -26.46 -31.46 -5.87
C ASP A 159 -26.17 -30.29 -4.91
N ILE A 160 -26.32 -30.49 -3.61
CA ILE A 160 -26.03 -29.47 -2.58
C ILE A 160 -24.56 -29.07 -2.63
N SER A 161 -23.65 -30.03 -2.74
CA SER A 161 -22.21 -29.76 -2.84
C SER A 161 -21.88 -28.93 -4.09
N LEU A 162 -22.47 -29.27 -5.23
CA LEU A 162 -22.32 -28.53 -6.48
C LEU A 162 -22.83 -27.09 -6.36
N ILE A 163 -23.99 -26.88 -5.73
CA ILE A 163 -24.57 -25.54 -5.53
C ILE A 163 -23.66 -24.71 -4.62
N LEU A 164 -23.15 -25.29 -3.53
CA LEU A 164 -22.23 -24.59 -2.61
C LEU A 164 -20.91 -24.19 -3.29
N ILE A 165 -20.37 -25.04 -4.15
CA ILE A 165 -19.16 -24.72 -4.92
C ILE A 165 -19.42 -23.57 -5.90
N ASN A 166 -20.57 -23.57 -6.58
CA ASN A 166 -21.01 -22.48 -7.46
C ASN A 166 -21.18 -21.16 -6.70
N ILE A 167 -21.80 -21.19 -5.51
CA ILE A 167 -21.94 -20.03 -4.63
C ILE A 167 -20.56 -19.48 -4.23
N ASN A 168 -19.64 -20.36 -3.82
CA ASN A 168 -18.29 -19.95 -3.43
C ASN A 168 -17.55 -19.30 -4.59
N HIS A 169 -17.63 -19.89 -5.80
CA HIS A 169 -17.03 -19.27 -6.97
C HIS A 169 -17.65 -17.89 -7.26
N LEU A 170 -18.97 -17.76 -7.23
CA LEU A 170 -19.65 -16.49 -7.48
C LEU A 170 -19.26 -15.41 -6.45
N LEU A 171 -19.15 -15.77 -5.16
CA LEU A 171 -18.62 -14.89 -4.11
C LEU A 171 -17.16 -14.48 -4.38
N ASN A 172 -16.34 -15.42 -4.82
CA ASN A 172 -14.95 -15.15 -5.14
C ASN A 172 -14.82 -14.18 -6.34
N THR A 173 -15.69 -14.29 -7.35
CA THR A 173 -15.75 -13.28 -8.44
C THR A 173 -16.23 -11.90 -7.99
N TYR A 174 -16.88 -11.79 -6.83
CA TYR A 174 -17.31 -10.52 -6.25
C TYR A 174 -16.22 -9.84 -5.42
N ARG A 175 -15.15 -10.56 -5.04
CA ARG A 175 -14.03 -10.02 -4.23
C ARG A 175 -13.39 -8.76 -4.83
N PRO A 176 -13.08 -8.68 -6.14
CA PRO A 176 -12.52 -7.45 -6.71
C PRO A 176 -13.43 -6.24 -6.56
N HIS A 177 -14.75 -6.42 -6.70
CA HIS A 177 -15.74 -5.36 -6.47
C HIS A 177 -15.76 -4.93 -5.00
N GLN A 178 -15.76 -5.88 -4.06
CA GLN A 178 -15.67 -5.60 -2.62
C GLN A 178 -14.42 -4.79 -2.27
N SER A 179 -13.25 -5.15 -2.83
CA SER A 179 -12.00 -4.43 -2.60
C SER A 179 -12.05 -3.00 -3.11
N ARG A 180 -12.65 -2.77 -4.29
CA ARG A 180 -12.87 -1.41 -4.84
C ARG A 180 -13.77 -0.57 -3.93
N GLU A 181 -14.90 -1.11 -3.48
CA GLU A 181 -15.80 -0.42 -2.54
C GLU A 181 -15.11 -0.13 -1.19
N SER A 182 -14.30 -1.07 -0.68
CA SER A 182 -13.51 -0.88 0.53
C SER A 182 -12.47 0.24 0.36
N LEU A 183 -11.83 0.33 -0.81
CA LEU A 183 -10.90 1.41 -1.13
C LEU A 183 -11.61 2.77 -1.21
N ILE A 184 -12.77 2.82 -1.88
CA ILE A 184 -13.60 4.04 -1.94
C ILE A 184 -14.00 4.48 -0.53
N MET A 185 -14.43 3.56 0.33
CA MET A 185 -14.77 3.85 1.72
C MET A 185 -13.57 4.41 2.50
N LEU A 186 -12.38 3.82 2.33
CA LEU A 186 -11.15 4.30 2.95
C LEU A 186 -10.79 5.71 2.48
N LEU A 187 -10.86 5.98 1.18
CA LEU A 187 -10.55 7.28 0.60
C LEU A 187 -11.54 8.36 1.06
N ARG A 188 -12.83 8.05 1.12
CA ARG A 188 -13.85 8.95 1.69
C ARG A 188 -13.53 9.31 3.13
N LYS A 189 -13.20 8.30 3.97
CA LYS A 189 -12.78 8.53 5.36
C LYS A 189 -11.55 9.44 5.46
N GLN A 190 -10.56 9.27 4.57
CA GLN A 190 -9.39 10.15 4.52
C GLN A 190 -9.73 11.59 4.12
N ILE A 191 -10.64 11.78 3.14
CA ILE A 191 -11.13 13.10 2.73
C ILE A 191 -11.84 13.80 3.90
N ASP A 192 -12.70 13.07 4.61
CA ASP A 192 -13.43 13.63 5.75
C ASP A 192 -12.50 13.99 6.91
N ALA A 193 -11.50 13.15 7.20
CA ALA A 193 -10.46 13.47 8.18
C ALA A 193 -9.66 14.73 7.80
N LYS A 194 -9.22 14.85 6.54
CA LYS A 194 -8.51 16.04 6.05
C LYS A 194 -9.37 17.30 6.14
N ARG A 195 -10.66 17.22 5.78
CA ARG A 195 -11.62 18.33 5.93
C ARG A 195 -11.79 18.74 7.40
N ALA A 196 -11.88 17.77 8.31
CA ALA A 196 -11.94 18.05 9.74
C ALA A 196 -10.67 18.76 10.25
N SER A 197 -9.49 18.33 9.81
CA SER A 197 -8.22 19.00 10.14
C SER A 197 -8.16 20.43 9.59
N ILE A 198 -8.62 20.68 8.35
CA ILE A 198 -8.69 22.03 7.77
C ILE A 198 -9.62 22.91 8.60
N ASN A 199 -10.82 22.43 8.92
CA ASN A 199 -11.78 23.17 9.75
C ASN A 199 -11.21 23.48 11.15
N GLN A 200 -10.43 22.56 11.72
CA GLN A 200 -9.75 22.79 13.00
C GLN A 200 -8.67 23.87 12.89
N VAL A 201 -7.85 23.86 11.83
CA VAL A 201 -6.84 24.89 11.58
C VAL A 201 -7.48 26.25 11.33
N GLU A 202 -8.56 26.31 10.54
CA GLU A 202 -9.32 27.54 10.30
C GLU A 202 -9.90 28.10 11.60
N LYS A 203 -10.43 27.25 12.48
CA LYS A 203 -10.93 27.64 13.81
C LYS A 203 -9.82 28.24 14.67
N VAL A 204 -8.66 27.57 14.75
CA VAL A 204 -7.50 28.06 15.52
C VAL A 204 -6.97 29.38 14.93
N CYS A 205 -6.88 29.50 13.62
CA CYS A 205 -6.46 30.73 12.96
C CYS A 205 -7.41 31.90 13.26
N SER A 206 -8.73 31.65 13.24
CA SER A 206 -9.74 32.63 13.63
C SER A 206 -9.60 33.06 15.10
N GLU A 207 -9.39 32.11 16.01
CA GLU A 207 -9.16 32.39 17.43
C GLU A 207 -7.89 33.22 17.67
N VAL A 208 -6.78 32.90 16.98
CA VAL A 208 -5.53 33.67 17.05
C VAL A 208 -5.73 35.07 16.48
N LYS A 209 -6.40 35.22 15.33
CA LYS A 209 -6.72 36.52 14.74
C LYS A 209 -7.57 37.37 15.69
N GLN A 210 -8.56 36.78 16.36
CA GLN A 210 -9.37 37.46 17.36
C GLN A 210 -8.54 37.89 18.59
N LYS A 211 -7.62 37.04 19.07
CA LYS A 211 -6.70 37.40 20.17
C LYS A 211 -5.76 38.53 19.79
N LEU A 212 -5.19 38.50 18.58
CA LEU A 212 -4.33 39.57 18.07
C LEU A 212 -5.09 40.89 17.94
N LEU A 213 -6.30 40.89 17.37
CA LEU A 213 -7.13 42.10 17.27
C LEU A 213 -7.47 42.70 18.64
N LYS A 214 -7.70 41.86 19.67
CA LYS A 214 -7.91 42.34 21.04
C LYS A 214 -6.64 43.00 21.59
N LEU A 215 -5.47 42.43 21.35
CA LEU A 215 -4.19 43.00 21.81
C LEU A 215 -3.81 44.29 21.06
N THR A 216 -4.05 44.38 19.75
CA THR A 216 -3.78 45.60 18.98
C THR A 216 -4.68 46.75 19.43
N ASN A 217 -5.97 46.48 19.67
CA ASN A 217 -6.87 47.48 20.23
C ASN A 217 -6.43 47.96 21.62
N ILE A 218 -5.82 47.10 22.43
CA ILE A 218 -5.27 47.48 23.73
C ILE A 218 -4.00 48.34 23.57
N GLN A 219 -3.12 48.04 22.61
CA GLN A 219 -1.92 48.83 22.35
C GLN A 219 -2.23 50.25 21.82
N ASP A 220 -3.31 50.42 21.05
CA ASP A 220 -3.77 51.74 20.61
C ASP A 220 -4.28 52.60 21.78
N VAL A 221 -4.77 51.98 22.86
CA VAL A 221 -5.14 52.70 24.10
C VAL A 221 -3.88 53.19 24.83
N TYR A 222 -2.85 52.35 24.95
CA TYR A 222 -1.61 52.75 25.65
C TYR A 222 -0.74 53.77 24.89
N LYS A 223 -0.81 53.81 23.54
CA LYS A 223 -0.12 54.83 22.73
C LYS A 223 -0.76 56.20 22.76
N LYS A 224 -2.04 56.31 23.12
CA LYS A 224 -2.75 57.60 23.19
C LYS A 224 -2.52 58.35 24.49
N ASP A 225 -2.23 57.63 25.58
CA ASP A 225 -2.08 58.23 26.92
C ASP A 225 -0.64 58.69 27.26
N SER A 226 0.32 58.52 26.36
CA SER A 226 1.75 58.84 26.59
C SER A 226 2.32 59.99 25.74
N ILE A 227 1.47 60.77 25.07
CA ILE A 227 1.89 61.92 24.24
C ILE A 227 1.47 63.24 24.89
N VAL A 228 2.04 63.55 26.06
CA VAL A 228 2.15 64.94 26.56
C VAL A 228 3.39 64.98 27.44
N LEU A 229 4.47 65.64 27.00
CA LEU A 229 5.41 66.43 27.81
C LEU A 229 6.43 67.11 26.85
N PRO A 230 6.77 68.39 27.08
CA PRO A 230 7.39 69.26 26.10
C PRO A 230 8.92 69.15 26.04
N ASP A 231 9.41 69.47 24.85
CA ASP A 231 10.72 69.99 24.44
C ASP A 231 11.70 70.36 25.57
N ASN A 232 12.87 69.70 25.63
CA ASN A 232 14.19 70.30 25.91
C ASN A 232 15.32 69.23 25.92
N SER A 233 16.29 69.45 25.03
CA SER A 233 17.74 69.12 25.09
C SER A 233 18.27 68.06 26.08
N ASP A 234 18.87 66.97 25.58
CA ASP A 234 20.33 66.66 25.66
C ASP A 234 20.61 65.14 25.49
N ASN A 235 21.50 64.81 24.53
CA ASN A 235 22.50 63.72 24.47
C ASN A 235 22.13 62.20 24.66
N SER A 236 22.43 61.42 23.60
CA SER A 236 22.78 59.98 23.40
C SER A 236 22.90 58.98 24.58
N PRO A 237 22.95 57.63 24.37
CA PRO A 237 22.41 56.74 23.31
C PRO A 237 21.54 55.57 23.90
N MET A 238 20.40 55.23 23.30
CA MET A 238 19.48 54.20 23.86
C MET A 238 19.11 53.06 22.89
N ALA A 239 19.79 52.93 21.75
CA ALA A 239 19.42 52.00 20.69
C ALA A 239 19.72 50.51 20.99
N GLU A 240 20.77 50.20 21.77
CA GLU A 240 21.17 48.81 22.04
C GLU A 240 20.23 48.06 23.00
N ASN A 241 19.54 48.78 23.90
CA ASN A 241 18.63 48.14 24.86
C ASN A 241 17.34 47.64 24.20
N ALA A 242 16.89 48.24 23.10
CA ALA A 242 15.64 47.84 22.44
C ALA A 242 15.78 46.52 21.67
N GLU A 243 16.96 46.23 21.12
CA GLU A 243 17.26 44.97 20.43
C GLU A 243 17.45 43.83 21.43
N SER A 244 18.13 44.07 22.56
CA SER A 244 18.29 43.08 23.62
C SER A 244 16.95 42.61 24.21
N ILE A 245 15.98 43.53 24.38
CA ILE A 245 14.65 43.19 24.90
C ILE A 245 13.85 42.35 23.89
N LYS A 246 13.99 42.60 22.58
CA LYS A 246 13.33 41.80 21.54
C LYS A 246 13.88 40.37 21.51
N ASP A 247 15.19 40.21 21.61
CA ASP A 247 15.84 38.90 21.61
C ASP A 247 15.49 38.07 22.85
N GLU A 248 15.29 38.71 24.00
CA GLU A 248 14.86 38.05 25.23
C GLU A 248 13.42 37.51 25.13
N ILE A 249 12.52 38.28 24.50
CA ILE A 249 11.13 37.88 24.26
C ILE A 249 11.07 36.71 23.26
N ILE A 250 11.89 36.75 22.20
CA ILE A 250 11.95 35.67 21.19
C ILE A 250 12.47 34.37 21.81
N LYS A 251 13.51 34.42 22.66
CA LYS A 251 14.03 33.24 23.37
C LYS A 251 13.00 32.63 24.31
N LYS A 252 12.22 33.46 25.01
CA LYS A 252 11.19 32.98 25.95
C LYS A 252 10.05 32.26 25.23
N LEU A 253 9.65 32.74 24.06
CA LEU A 253 8.61 32.11 23.22
C LEU A 253 9.07 30.78 22.59
N LEU A 254 10.36 30.64 22.27
CA LEU A 254 10.92 29.39 21.73
C LEU A 254 11.09 28.29 22.79
N SER A 255 11.13 28.63 24.09
CA SER A 255 11.26 27.65 25.19
C SER A 255 9.93 27.09 25.72
N GLU A 256 8.78 27.63 25.29
CA GLU A 256 7.44 27.19 25.71
C GLU A 256 6.75 26.26 24.67
N HIS A 257 7.51 25.67 23.74
CA HIS A 257 7.08 24.61 22.81
C HIS A 257 8.04 23.42 22.86
#